data_AF-A0A2R9UHD7-F1
#
_entry.id   AF-A0A2R9UHD7-F1
#
_cell.length_a   1.000
_cell.length_b   1.000
_cell.length_c   1.000
_cell.angle_alpha   90.00
_cell.angle_beta   90.00
_cell.angle_gamma   90.00
#
_symmetry.space_group_name_H-M   'P 1'
#
loop_
_entity.id
_entity.type
_entity.pdbx_description
1 polymer ?
#
loop_
_entity_poly.entity_id
_entity_poly.type
_entity_poly.pdbx_seq_one_letter_code
_entity_poly.pdbx_strand_id
1 'polypeptide(L)'
;MRGRESGSESLADEDAAVIARRGHYAAFFGDEPAPEGYGVVVGNCQAESIRLVVSNDTHPGVRVPAVHEMDAADAERLHRLLAGASFLVVQPIRDDYRGLPLGTAQVRAALPPGARTVVVPSLRFGGLHPFQAAIRVPGVDEDPPLVAYHDVRVLAEAAGLPVARALSPAAVHAVAEDSLAELRRREHRGVDVVASDLYAPVVADLARTVNHPGNAVFLPLGERIVAALGAPGTAVDPGRPILAGVQAPLEPWVVEAWDLDAEPRRDWIVAGDRLDADTVAEAHRRWYVEHPAFVSAAVERLAPLLHRWRTA
;
A
#
# COMPACT_ATOMS: atom_id res chain seq x y z
N MET A 1 16.07 -40.85 -12.48
CA MET A 1 14.95 -40.91 -11.51
C MET A 1 15.42 -40.37 -10.16
N ARG A 2 15.26 -39.06 -9.94
CA ARG A 2 15.11 -38.44 -8.62
C ARG A 2 14.03 -37.39 -8.81
N GLY A 3 13.01 -37.46 -7.96
CA GLY A 3 11.72 -36.79 -8.12
C GLY A 3 11.85 -35.29 -8.10
N ARG A 4 11.04 -34.64 -8.94
CA ARG A 4 10.61 -33.27 -8.75
C ARG A 4 9.64 -33.26 -7.57
N GLU A 5 10.03 -32.68 -6.46
CA GLU A 5 9.07 -32.18 -5.47
C GLU A 5 8.52 -30.86 -6.03
N SER A 6 7.47 -30.97 -6.84
CA SER A 6 6.54 -29.87 -7.04
C SER A 6 5.82 -29.67 -5.71
N GLY A 7 5.93 -28.48 -5.11
CA GLY A 7 5.21 -28.11 -3.90
C GLY A 7 3.72 -28.33 -4.09
N SER A 8 3.21 -29.39 -3.45
CA SER A 8 1.79 -29.55 -3.22
C SER A 8 1.48 -28.71 -2.00
N GLU A 9 0.89 -27.54 -2.18
CA GLU A 9 0.12 -26.91 -1.10
C GLU A 9 -0.90 -27.97 -0.65
N SER A 10 -0.85 -28.36 0.62
CA SER A 10 -1.70 -29.41 1.17
C SER A 10 -3.08 -28.83 1.47
N LEU A 11 -4.15 -29.62 1.31
CA LEU A 11 -5.51 -29.25 1.76
C LEU A 11 -5.53 -28.79 3.24
N ALA A 12 -4.62 -29.31 4.06
CA ALA A 12 -4.48 -28.91 5.45
C ALA A 12 -3.91 -27.49 5.61
N ASP A 13 -3.06 -27.03 4.69
CA ASP A 13 -2.50 -25.68 4.69
C ASP A 13 -3.55 -24.66 4.23
N GLU A 14 -4.37 -25.05 3.24
CA GLU A 14 -5.54 -24.27 2.81
C GLU A 14 -6.56 -24.11 3.96
N ASP A 15 -6.91 -25.21 4.65
CA ASP A 15 -7.81 -25.17 5.80
C ASP A 15 -7.26 -24.29 6.94
N ALA A 16 -5.96 -24.38 7.22
CA ALA A 16 -5.30 -23.55 8.23
C ALA A 16 -5.31 -22.06 7.85
N ALA A 17 -5.07 -21.73 6.58
CA ALA A 17 -5.12 -20.36 6.07
C ALA A 17 -6.55 -19.79 6.15
N VAL A 18 -7.57 -20.60 5.83
CA VAL A 18 -8.98 -20.22 5.95
C VAL A 18 -9.36 -19.94 7.41
N ILE A 19 -8.97 -20.83 8.35
CA ILE A 19 -9.22 -20.65 9.78
C ILE A 19 -8.52 -19.38 10.30
N ALA A 20 -7.25 -19.17 9.91
CA ALA A 20 -6.48 -18.00 10.31
C ALA A 20 -7.11 -16.71 9.79
N ARG A 21 -7.53 -16.67 8.51
CA ARG A 21 -8.25 -15.52 7.93
C ARG A 21 -9.53 -15.24 8.69
N ARG A 22 -10.32 -16.28 8.98
CA ARG A 22 -11.60 -16.13 9.68
C ARG A 22 -11.42 -15.57 11.09
N GLY A 23 -10.47 -16.09 11.86
CA GLY A 23 -10.11 -15.53 13.17
C GLY A 23 -9.58 -14.10 13.10
N HIS A 24 -8.76 -13.78 12.09
CA HIS A 24 -8.18 -12.44 11.92
C HIS A 24 -9.22 -11.36 11.63
N TYR A 25 -10.35 -11.75 11.02
CA TYR A 25 -11.47 -10.89 10.64
C TYR A 25 -12.78 -11.31 11.33
N ALA A 26 -12.72 -11.83 12.56
CA ALA A 26 -13.86 -12.47 13.22
C ALA A 26 -15.14 -11.63 13.23
N ALA A 27 -15.06 -10.33 13.56
CA ALA A 27 -16.20 -9.42 13.51
C ALA A 27 -16.77 -9.20 12.10
N PHE A 28 -15.92 -9.21 11.06
CA PHE A 28 -16.34 -9.10 9.66
C PHE A 28 -17.01 -10.40 9.16
N PHE A 29 -16.55 -11.56 9.63
CA PHE A 29 -17.19 -12.86 9.34
C PHE A 29 -18.44 -13.14 10.19
N GLY A 30 -18.70 -12.32 11.21
CA GLY A 30 -19.83 -12.47 12.13
C GLY A 30 -19.60 -13.52 13.22
N ASP A 31 -18.36 -13.95 13.43
CA ASP A 31 -17.99 -14.86 14.52
C ASP A 31 -17.87 -14.15 15.87
N GLU A 32 -17.66 -12.82 15.83
CA GLU A 32 -17.71 -11.93 16.98
C GLU A 32 -18.70 -10.79 16.70
N PRO A 33 -19.45 -10.31 17.71
CA PRO A 33 -20.32 -9.16 17.52
C PRO A 33 -19.49 -7.90 17.25
N ALA A 34 -19.91 -7.08 16.29
CA ALA A 34 -19.34 -5.75 16.11
C ALA A 34 -19.63 -4.90 17.36
N PRO A 35 -18.65 -4.12 17.88
CA PRO A 35 -18.86 -3.23 19.03
C PRO A 35 -19.95 -2.18 18.75
N GLU A 36 -20.60 -1.65 19.79
CA GLU A 36 -21.52 -0.52 19.60
C GLU A 36 -20.78 0.71 19.05
N GLY A 37 -21.42 1.48 18.17
CA GLY A 37 -20.82 2.71 17.61
C GLY A 37 -19.68 2.46 16.61
N TYR A 38 -19.48 1.22 16.16
CA TYR A 38 -18.35 0.88 15.30
C TYR A 38 -18.32 1.61 13.97
N GLY A 39 -17.13 1.72 13.40
CA GLY A 39 -16.94 2.10 12.01
C GLY A 39 -16.09 1.11 11.23
N VAL A 40 -15.97 1.38 9.94
CA VAL A 40 -15.25 0.53 8.98
C VAL A 40 -14.27 1.39 8.19
N VAL A 41 -13.07 0.88 7.94
CA VAL A 41 -12.10 1.51 7.05
C VAL A 41 -11.95 0.66 5.78
N VAL A 42 -12.26 1.23 4.61
CA VAL A 42 -12.30 0.51 3.34
C VAL A 42 -11.31 1.13 2.34
N GLY A 43 -10.42 0.31 1.79
CA GLY A 43 -9.39 0.80 0.87
C GLY A 43 -8.42 -0.27 0.43
N ASN A 44 -7.25 0.15 -0.04
CA ASN A 44 -6.15 -0.74 -0.37
C ASN A 44 -5.43 -1.25 0.91
N CYS A 45 -4.21 -1.77 0.79
CA CYS A 45 -3.42 -2.26 1.94
C CYS A 45 -3.22 -1.23 3.08
N GLN A 46 -3.43 0.07 2.83
CA GLN A 46 -3.34 1.15 3.81
C GLN A 46 -4.56 1.23 4.73
N ALA A 47 -5.69 0.62 4.37
CA ALA A 47 -6.94 0.73 5.12
C ALA A 47 -6.81 0.23 6.57
N GLU A 48 -6.14 -0.91 6.78
CA GLU A 48 -5.88 -1.41 8.14
C GLU A 48 -4.98 -0.46 8.93
N SER A 49 -4.04 0.20 8.27
CA SER A 49 -3.14 1.15 8.91
C SER A 49 -3.85 2.44 9.32
N ILE A 50 -4.78 2.90 8.50
CA ILE A 50 -5.69 3.99 8.85
C ILE A 50 -6.56 3.55 10.04
N ARG A 51 -7.13 2.35 10.03
CA ARG A 51 -7.93 1.81 11.13
C ARG A 51 -7.16 1.85 12.46
N LEU A 52 -5.89 1.42 12.46
CA LEU A 52 -5.05 1.41 13.66
C LEU A 52 -4.87 2.81 14.28
N VAL A 53 -4.85 3.87 13.48
CA VAL A 53 -4.64 5.24 14.00
C VAL A 53 -5.93 5.99 14.29
N VAL A 54 -7.10 5.50 13.89
CA VAL A 54 -8.40 6.16 14.14
C VAL A 54 -9.31 5.38 15.08
N SER A 55 -8.99 4.12 15.37
CA SER A 55 -9.82 3.25 16.20
C SER A 55 -9.38 3.30 17.65
N ASN A 56 -10.32 3.58 18.54
CA ASN A 56 -10.14 3.59 19.99
C ASN A 56 -11.43 3.10 20.67
N ASP A 57 -11.44 3.02 22.01
CA ASP A 57 -12.58 2.51 22.77
C ASP A 57 -13.89 3.30 22.54
N THR A 58 -13.79 4.58 22.18
CA THR A 58 -14.96 5.45 21.89
C THR A 58 -15.37 5.44 20.42
N HIS A 59 -14.47 5.04 19.53
CA HIS A 59 -14.66 4.95 18.08
C HIS A 59 -14.11 3.61 17.58
N PRO A 60 -14.76 2.48 17.91
CA PRO A 60 -14.20 1.17 17.60
C PRO A 60 -14.22 0.92 16.09
N GLY A 61 -13.09 0.55 15.50
CA GLY A 61 -13.02 0.17 14.08
C GLY A 61 -13.00 -1.33 13.90
N VAL A 62 -13.97 -1.85 13.12
CA VAL A 62 -13.97 -3.25 12.68
C VAL A 62 -12.95 -3.45 11.58
N ARG A 63 -12.09 -4.45 11.76
CA ARG A 63 -11.11 -4.86 10.75
C ARG A 63 -11.80 -5.59 9.60
N VAL A 64 -11.48 -5.22 8.36
CA VAL A 64 -11.97 -5.84 7.13
C VAL A 64 -10.81 -6.10 6.15
N PRO A 65 -10.93 -7.05 5.21
CA PRO A 65 -9.93 -7.26 4.17
C PRO A 65 -9.73 -6.02 3.28
N ALA A 66 -8.57 -5.89 2.65
CA ALA A 66 -8.36 -4.86 1.64
C ALA A 66 -9.20 -5.17 0.38
N VAL A 67 -9.65 -4.14 -0.35
CA VAL A 67 -10.59 -4.33 -1.48
C VAL A 67 -10.06 -5.19 -2.63
N HIS A 68 -8.75 -5.37 -2.73
CA HIS A 68 -8.14 -6.22 -3.76
C HIS A 68 -8.07 -7.71 -3.34
N GLU A 69 -8.30 -8.01 -2.06
CA GLU A 69 -8.35 -9.36 -1.49
C GLU A 69 -9.79 -9.90 -1.39
N MET A 70 -10.80 -9.04 -1.61
CA MET A 70 -12.20 -9.41 -1.48
C MET A 70 -12.71 -10.18 -2.69
N ASP A 71 -13.51 -11.21 -2.42
CA ASP A 71 -14.37 -11.88 -3.38
C ASP A 71 -15.83 -11.37 -3.30
N ALA A 72 -16.74 -12.02 -4.02
CA ALA A 72 -18.16 -11.65 -4.01
C ALA A 72 -18.82 -11.83 -2.64
N ALA A 73 -18.49 -12.89 -1.92
CA ALA A 73 -19.05 -13.16 -0.60
C ALA A 73 -18.53 -12.17 0.46
N ASP A 74 -17.26 -11.76 0.34
CA ASP A 74 -16.67 -10.69 1.14
C ASP A 74 -17.32 -9.33 0.84
N ALA A 75 -17.60 -9.03 -0.43
CA ALA A 75 -18.32 -7.81 -0.78
C ALA A 75 -19.72 -7.79 -0.15
N GLU A 76 -20.49 -8.87 -0.24
CA GLU A 76 -21.80 -8.97 0.41
C GLU A 76 -21.71 -8.83 1.94
N ARG A 77 -20.70 -9.44 2.57
CA ARG A 77 -20.43 -9.28 4.02
C ARG A 77 -20.13 -7.83 4.37
N LEU A 78 -19.31 -7.16 3.58
CA LEU A 78 -18.98 -5.74 3.78
C LEU A 78 -20.25 -4.87 3.76
N HIS A 79 -21.14 -5.08 2.79
CA HIS A 79 -22.41 -4.33 2.72
C HIS A 79 -23.31 -4.57 3.93
N ARG A 80 -23.40 -5.81 4.41
CA ARG A 80 -24.16 -6.12 5.64
C ARG A 80 -23.55 -5.47 6.88
N LEU A 81 -22.22 -5.44 6.98
CA LEU A 81 -21.51 -4.77 8.07
C LEU A 81 -21.72 -3.24 8.00
N LEU A 82 -21.64 -2.64 6.82
CA LEU A 82 -21.81 -1.20 6.66
C LEU A 82 -23.22 -0.71 7.05
N ALA A 83 -24.25 -1.55 6.89
CA ALA A 83 -25.62 -1.22 7.27
C ALA A 83 -25.80 -0.91 8.77
N GLY A 84 -24.88 -1.35 9.63
CA GLY A 84 -24.87 -1.02 11.06
C GLY A 84 -23.75 -0.08 11.50
N ALA A 85 -22.90 0.39 10.58
CA ALA A 85 -21.73 1.20 10.92
C ALA A 85 -22.11 2.66 11.22
N SER A 86 -21.50 3.23 12.25
CA SER A 86 -21.64 4.64 12.63
C SER A 86 -20.73 5.58 11.83
N PHE A 87 -19.63 5.05 11.29
CA PHE A 87 -18.78 5.79 10.38
C PHE A 87 -18.07 4.91 9.34
N LEU A 88 -17.66 5.54 8.25
CA LEU A 88 -16.85 4.97 7.18
C LEU A 88 -15.65 5.89 6.91
N VAL A 89 -14.45 5.33 6.95
CA VAL A 89 -13.28 5.95 6.34
C VAL A 89 -12.97 5.19 5.06
N VAL A 90 -12.92 5.87 3.93
CA VAL A 90 -12.84 5.19 2.63
C VAL A 90 -11.80 5.83 1.72
N GLN A 91 -11.04 5.02 1.00
CA GLN A 91 -10.21 5.52 -0.09
C GLN A 91 -11.02 5.58 -1.40
N PRO A 92 -10.72 6.51 -2.32
CA PRO A 92 -11.39 6.54 -3.63
C PRO A 92 -11.25 5.21 -4.39
N ILE A 93 -12.38 4.54 -4.60
CA ILE A 93 -12.51 3.27 -5.32
C ILE A 93 -13.58 3.47 -6.39
N ARG A 94 -13.28 3.05 -7.63
CA ARG A 94 -14.26 3.09 -8.73
C ARG A 94 -15.41 2.14 -8.45
N ASP A 95 -16.61 2.50 -8.88
CA ASP A 95 -17.75 1.59 -8.86
C ASP A 95 -17.42 0.32 -9.67
N ASP A 96 -17.97 -0.79 -9.19
CA ASP A 96 -17.77 -2.12 -9.78
C ASP A 96 -16.29 -2.52 -9.87
N TYR A 97 -15.48 -2.11 -8.89
CA TYR A 97 -14.09 -2.48 -8.80
C TYR A 97 -13.93 -4.01 -8.82
N ARG A 98 -13.25 -4.52 -9.84
CA ARG A 98 -13.10 -5.96 -10.14
C ARG A 98 -14.45 -6.70 -10.31
N GLY A 99 -15.50 -6.00 -10.74
CA GLY A 99 -16.84 -6.58 -10.92
C GLY A 99 -17.61 -6.73 -9.60
N LEU A 100 -17.12 -6.13 -8.51
CA LEU A 100 -17.72 -6.19 -7.19
C LEU A 100 -18.24 -4.81 -6.76
N PRO A 101 -19.33 -4.72 -5.99
CA PRO A 101 -19.93 -3.44 -5.56
C PRO A 101 -19.10 -2.74 -4.46
N LEU A 102 -17.82 -2.50 -4.70
CA LEU A 102 -16.84 -1.96 -3.73
C LEU A 102 -16.52 -0.48 -3.95
N GLY A 103 -17.18 0.17 -4.92
CA GLY A 103 -16.95 1.59 -5.21
C GLY A 103 -17.32 2.49 -4.05
N THR A 104 -16.63 3.63 -3.94
CA THR A 104 -16.86 4.60 -2.86
C THR A 104 -18.32 5.03 -2.76
N ALA A 105 -19.01 5.21 -3.90
CA ALA A 105 -20.43 5.55 -3.90
C ALA A 105 -21.29 4.38 -3.41
N GLN A 106 -20.96 3.15 -3.82
CA GLN A 106 -21.68 1.93 -3.46
C GLN A 106 -21.56 1.61 -1.97
N VAL A 107 -20.35 1.64 -1.40
CA VAL A 107 -20.15 1.37 0.05
C VAL A 107 -20.74 2.47 0.93
N ARG A 108 -20.72 3.72 0.49
CA ARG A 108 -21.37 4.83 1.21
C ARG A 108 -22.89 4.67 1.22
N ALA A 109 -23.49 4.18 0.13
CA ALA A 109 -24.94 3.99 0.04
C ALA A 109 -25.46 2.88 0.97
N ALA A 110 -24.58 1.98 1.44
CA ALA A 110 -24.94 0.93 2.40
C ALA A 110 -25.05 1.42 3.84
N LEU A 111 -24.58 2.65 4.15
CA LEU A 111 -24.57 3.17 5.50
C LEU A 111 -25.97 3.58 6.02
N PRO A 112 -26.22 3.48 7.33
CA PRO A 112 -27.46 3.97 7.92
C PRO A 112 -27.52 5.52 7.90
N PRO A 113 -28.73 6.12 7.95
CA PRO A 113 -28.88 7.56 8.11
C PRO A 113 -28.12 8.08 9.33
N GLY A 114 -27.37 9.17 9.14
CA GLY A 114 -26.58 9.81 10.20
C GLY A 114 -25.15 9.28 10.36
N ALA A 115 -24.78 8.19 9.67
CA ALA A 115 -23.39 7.73 9.63
C ALA A 115 -22.49 8.76 8.94
N ARG A 116 -21.27 8.95 9.46
CA ARG A 116 -20.29 9.87 8.88
C ARG A 116 -19.39 9.15 7.89
N THR A 117 -19.08 9.80 6.76
CA THR A 117 -18.09 9.27 5.80
C THR A 117 -16.94 10.26 5.67
N VAL A 118 -15.71 9.75 5.67
CA VAL A 118 -14.49 10.51 5.42
C VAL A 118 -13.71 9.83 4.30
N VAL A 119 -13.47 10.55 3.22
CA VAL A 119 -12.70 10.11 2.05
C VAL A 119 -11.25 10.54 2.20
N VAL A 120 -10.34 9.57 2.16
CA VAL A 120 -8.89 9.77 2.36
C VAL A 120 -8.12 9.31 1.11
N PRO A 121 -7.13 10.07 0.60
CA PRO A 121 -6.41 9.68 -0.60
C PRO A 121 -5.61 8.38 -0.39
N SER A 122 -5.41 7.63 -1.47
CA SER A 122 -4.38 6.59 -1.50
C SER A 122 -3.00 7.23 -1.59
N LEU A 123 -2.15 6.90 -0.61
CA LEU A 123 -0.86 7.53 -0.41
C LEU A 123 0.23 6.84 -1.23
N ARG A 124 1.07 7.62 -1.91
CA ARG A 124 2.25 7.12 -2.62
C ARG A 124 3.32 8.20 -2.64
N PHE A 125 4.56 7.84 -2.34
CA PHE A 125 5.71 8.75 -2.34
C PHE A 125 6.98 8.06 -2.82
N GLY A 126 7.54 8.55 -3.92
CA GLY A 126 8.77 8.01 -4.52
C GLY A 126 10.06 8.62 -4.00
N GLY A 127 10.02 9.68 -3.19
CA GLY A 127 11.21 10.46 -2.83
C GLY A 127 12.28 9.70 -2.04
N LEU A 128 11.91 8.63 -1.33
CA LEU A 128 12.86 7.75 -0.63
C LEU A 128 13.27 6.53 -1.45
N HIS A 129 12.49 6.16 -2.46
CA HIS A 129 12.65 4.92 -3.24
C HIS A 129 12.43 5.19 -4.74
N PRO A 130 13.21 6.08 -5.36
CA PRO A 130 12.84 6.65 -6.66
C PRO A 130 12.83 5.63 -7.80
N PHE A 131 13.68 4.60 -7.74
CA PHE A 131 13.71 3.50 -8.73
C PHE A 131 12.68 2.40 -8.45
N GLN A 132 11.88 2.49 -7.40
CA GLN A 132 10.93 1.44 -7.06
C GLN A 132 9.58 1.63 -7.75
N ALA A 133 9.03 0.55 -8.30
CA ALA A 133 7.72 0.55 -8.93
C ALA A 133 6.86 -0.63 -8.46
N ALA A 134 5.68 -0.33 -7.93
CA ALA A 134 4.59 -1.30 -7.80
C ALA A 134 3.73 -1.23 -9.07
N ILE A 135 3.84 -2.25 -9.93
CA ILE A 135 3.19 -2.32 -11.24
C ILE A 135 2.39 -3.61 -11.30
N ARG A 136 1.18 -3.53 -11.84
CA ARG A 136 0.41 -4.70 -12.29
C ARG A 136 0.22 -4.59 -13.79
N VAL A 137 0.41 -5.71 -14.49
CA VAL A 137 0.21 -5.81 -15.94
C VAL A 137 -0.98 -6.75 -16.18
N PRO A 138 -2.02 -6.32 -16.92
CA PRO A 138 -3.12 -7.21 -17.26
C PRO A 138 -2.64 -8.51 -17.92
N GLY A 139 -3.13 -9.65 -17.43
CA GLY A 139 -2.71 -10.97 -17.91
C GLY A 139 -1.46 -11.53 -17.23
N VAL A 140 -0.86 -10.79 -16.29
CA VAL A 140 0.17 -11.28 -15.38
C VAL A 140 -0.31 -11.00 -13.96
N ASP A 141 -0.99 -11.99 -13.38
CA ASP A 141 -1.63 -11.87 -12.08
C ASP A 141 -0.69 -12.27 -10.92
N GLU A 142 0.47 -12.82 -11.24
CA GLU A 142 1.51 -13.22 -10.28
C GLU A 142 2.33 -12.02 -9.81
N ASP A 143 2.57 -11.95 -8.49
CA ASP A 143 3.54 -11.02 -7.93
C ASP A 143 4.98 -11.54 -8.20
N PRO A 144 5.96 -10.64 -8.42
CA PRO A 144 7.35 -11.05 -8.55
C PRO A 144 7.85 -11.73 -7.25
N PRO A 145 8.81 -12.66 -7.35
CA PRO A 145 9.26 -13.44 -6.21
C PRO A 145 9.90 -12.55 -5.12
N LEU A 146 9.80 -13.01 -3.87
CA LEU A 146 10.39 -12.44 -2.66
C LEU A 146 9.79 -11.09 -2.19
N VAL A 147 9.62 -10.12 -3.08
CA VAL A 147 8.99 -8.81 -2.78
C VAL A 147 8.19 -8.31 -3.96
N ALA A 148 6.99 -7.78 -3.71
CA ALA A 148 6.05 -7.28 -4.73
C ALA A 148 6.40 -5.88 -5.30
N TYR A 149 7.71 -5.60 -5.46
CA TYR A 149 8.21 -4.29 -5.88
C TYR A 149 9.34 -4.45 -6.89
N HIS A 150 9.21 -3.80 -8.03
CA HIS A 150 10.22 -3.84 -9.08
C HIS A 150 11.24 -2.72 -8.88
N ASP A 151 12.53 -3.05 -9.01
CA ASP A 151 13.57 -2.06 -9.27
C ASP A 151 13.58 -1.76 -10.78
N VAL A 152 13.31 -0.51 -11.15
CA VAL A 152 13.28 -0.07 -12.55
C VAL A 152 14.64 -0.24 -13.22
N ARG A 153 15.75 -0.26 -12.47
CA ARG A 153 17.09 -0.55 -13.00
C ARG A 153 17.20 -1.97 -13.51
N VAL A 154 16.73 -2.94 -12.72
CA VAL A 154 16.74 -4.37 -13.05
C VAL A 154 15.76 -4.66 -14.19
N LEU A 155 14.61 -3.97 -14.21
CA LEU A 155 13.65 -4.06 -15.32
C LEU A 155 14.23 -3.50 -16.63
N ALA A 156 14.91 -2.35 -16.58
CA ALA A 156 15.55 -1.75 -17.76
C ALA A 156 16.69 -2.64 -18.29
N GLU A 157 17.47 -3.25 -17.40
CA GLU A 157 18.49 -4.26 -17.75
C GLU A 157 17.86 -5.42 -18.54
N ALA A 158 16.76 -5.99 -18.05
CA ALA A 158 16.04 -7.07 -18.73
C ALA A 158 15.49 -6.65 -20.11
N ALA A 159 15.17 -5.37 -20.29
CA ALA A 159 14.71 -4.80 -21.56
C ALA A 159 15.85 -4.32 -22.48
N GLY A 160 17.12 -4.45 -22.08
CA GLY A 160 18.27 -3.95 -22.83
C GLY A 160 18.32 -2.42 -22.93
N LEU A 161 17.74 -1.70 -21.97
CA LEU A 161 17.64 -0.25 -21.96
C LEU A 161 18.66 0.37 -20.99
N PRO A 162 19.34 1.46 -21.38
CA PRO A 162 20.21 2.19 -20.47
C PRO A 162 19.38 2.94 -19.42
N VAL A 163 19.89 2.97 -18.19
CA VAL A 163 19.34 3.72 -17.05
C VAL A 163 20.45 4.03 -16.06
N ALA A 164 20.40 5.20 -15.42
CA ALA A 164 21.35 5.57 -14.38
C ALA A 164 21.26 4.61 -13.18
N ARG A 165 22.42 4.36 -12.53
CA ARG A 165 22.50 3.52 -11.32
C ARG A 165 22.10 4.27 -10.04
N ALA A 166 22.31 5.58 -10.04
CA ALA A 166 21.99 6.51 -8.97
C ALA A 166 21.44 7.80 -9.60
N LEU A 167 20.75 8.62 -8.80
CA LEU A 167 20.24 9.92 -9.24
C LEU A 167 20.96 11.04 -8.52
N SER A 168 21.15 12.18 -9.19
CA SER A 168 21.55 13.42 -8.52
C SER A 168 20.50 13.89 -7.51
N PRO A 169 20.86 14.68 -6.48
CA PRO A 169 19.90 15.20 -5.51
C PRO A 169 18.69 15.90 -6.17
N ALA A 170 18.94 16.72 -7.20
CA ALA A 170 17.88 17.40 -7.95
C ALA A 170 16.91 16.42 -8.63
N ALA A 171 17.40 15.29 -9.15
CA ALA A 171 16.56 14.26 -9.75
C ALA A 171 15.76 13.48 -8.68
N VAL A 172 16.31 13.27 -7.48
CA VAL A 172 15.56 12.72 -6.34
C VAL A 172 14.41 13.64 -5.94
N HIS A 173 14.70 14.94 -5.80
CA HIS A 173 13.69 15.96 -5.48
C HIS A 173 12.60 16.02 -6.55
N ALA A 174 12.95 15.90 -7.84
CA ALA A 174 11.98 15.86 -8.93
C ALA A 174 11.02 14.65 -8.82
N VAL A 175 11.52 13.47 -8.44
CA VAL A 175 10.67 12.28 -8.22
C VAL A 175 9.71 12.47 -7.03
N ALA A 176 10.18 13.13 -5.97
CA ALA A 176 9.32 13.51 -4.85
C ALA A 176 8.22 14.49 -5.29
N GLU A 177 8.57 15.55 -6.02
CA GLU A 177 7.59 16.52 -6.53
C GLU A 177 6.57 15.89 -7.47
N ASP A 178 6.96 14.96 -8.35
CA ASP A 178 6.01 14.22 -9.17
C ASP A 178 5.01 13.42 -8.32
N SER A 179 5.50 12.79 -7.25
CA SER A 179 4.65 12.03 -6.33
C SER A 179 3.66 12.95 -5.60
N LEU A 180 4.11 14.13 -5.17
CA LEU A 180 3.27 15.13 -4.52
C LEU A 180 2.29 15.77 -5.50
N ALA A 181 2.69 16.05 -6.73
CA ALA A 181 1.81 16.57 -7.77
C ALA A 181 0.70 15.57 -8.12
N GLU A 182 1.03 14.27 -8.21
CA GLU A 182 0.06 13.19 -8.37
C GLU A 182 -0.91 13.11 -7.18
N LEU A 183 -0.39 13.16 -5.95
CA LEU A 183 -1.21 13.11 -4.73
C LEU A 183 -2.13 14.33 -4.66
N ARG A 184 -1.61 15.55 -4.84
CA ARG A 184 -2.40 16.78 -4.94
C ARG A 184 -3.48 16.65 -6.00
N ARG A 185 -3.16 16.16 -7.21
CA ARG A 185 -4.19 15.97 -8.25
C ARG A 185 -5.32 15.05 -7.79
N ARG A 186 -5.02 13.98 -7.04
CA ARG A 186 -6.05 13.08 -6.48
C ARG A 186 -6.86 13.76 -5.39
N GLU A 187 -6.22 14.55 -4.53
CA GLU A 187 -6.90 15.33 -3.49
C GLU A 187 -7.94 16.30 -4.07
N HIS A 188 -7.61 16.95 -5.20
CA HIS A 188 -8.53 17.84 -5.92
C HIS A 188 -9.77 17.14 -6.52
N ARG A 189 -9.84 15.80 -6.49
CA ARG A 189 -10.99 15.01 -6.98
C ARG A 189 -12.05 14.75 -5.92
N GLY A 190 -11.98 15.41 -4.76
CA GLY A 190 -13.01 15.35 -3.72
C GLY A 190 -12.69 14.35 -2.62
N VAL A 191 -11.54 14.54 -1.96
CA VAL A 191 -11.24 13.90 -0.66
C VAL A 191 -11.58 14.85 0.48
N ASP A 192 -11.90 14.32 1.66
CA ASP A 192 -12.19 15.11 2.86
C ASP A 192 -10.91 15.46 3.64
N VAL A 193 -9.87 14.64 3.50
CA VAL A 193 -8.57 14.81 4.17
C VAL A 193 -7.46 14.88 3.14
N VAL A 194 -6.67 15.96 3.19
CA VAL A 194 -5.44 16.10 2.41
C VAL A 194 -4.25 15.55 3.21
N ALA A 195 -3.24 15.06 2.49
CA ALA A 195 -2.04 14.43 3.05
C ALA A 195 -0.75 14.86 2.34
N SER A 196 -0.83 15.58 1.21
CA SER A 196 0.35 15.96 0.42
C SER A 196 1.36 16.80 1.20
N ASP A 197 0.92 17.63 2.13
CA ASP A 197 1.78 18.43 2.99
C ASP A 197 2.46 17.62 4.11
N LEU A 198 1.97 16.41 4.43
CA LEU A 198 2.56 15.53 5.44
C LEU A 198 3.90 14.91 5.03
N TYR A 199 4.30 15.09 3.77
CA TYR A 199 5.59 14.64 3.25
C TYR A 199 6.68 15.71 3.36
N ALA A 200 6.43 16.79 4.10
CA ALA A 200 7.40 17.84 4.41
C ALA A 200 7.47 18.08 5.93
N PRO A 201 8.67 18.07 6.55
CA PRO A 201 9.98 17.78 5.95
C PRO A 201 10.13 16.30 5.55
N VAL A 202 11.10 16.01 4.66
CA VAL A 202 11.43 14.63 4.30
C VAL A 202 12.25 13.99 5.42
N VAL A 203 11.73 12.91 5.99
CA VAL A 203 12.39 12.11 7.04
C VAL A 203 12.39 10.62 6.66
N ALA A 204 13.29 9.84 7.25
CA ALA A 204 13.45 8.42 6.92
C ALA A 204 12.18 7.58 7.17
N ASP A 205 11.35 7.96 8.16
CA ASP A 205 10.08 7.27 8.47
C ASP A 205 8.89 7.74 7.59
N LEU A 206 9.10 8.54 6.53
CA LEU A 206 7.98 8.91 5.65
C LEU A 206 7.43 7.73 4.85
N ALA A 207 8.30 6.85 4.34
CA ALA A 207 7.89 5.76 3.46
C ALA A 207 8.84 4.55 3.54
N ARG A 208 8.27 3.38 3.80
CA ARG A 208 8.97 2.09 3.84
C ARG A 208 9.14 1.48 2.45
N THR A 209 8.14 1.71 1.61
CA THR A 209 8.10 1.43 0.17
C THR A 209 7.29 2.56 -0.47
N VAL A 210 7.23 2.62 -1.80
CA VAL A 210 6.56 3.74 -2.50
C VAL A 210 5.09 3.91 -2.12
N ASN A 211 4.40 2.87 -1.68
CA ASN A 211 2.99 2.89 -1.29
C ASN A 211 2.75 2.47 0.17
N HIS A 212 3.81 2.30 0.98
CA HIS A 212 3.72 2.05 2.41
C HIS A 212 4.27 3.26 3.19
N PRO A 213 3.44 4.29 3.45
CA PRO A 213 3.82 5.41 4.30
C PRO A 213 4.18 4.94 5.70
N GLY A 214 5.01 5.70 6.41
CA GLY A 214 5.34 5.42 7.80
C GLY A 214 4.58 6.22 8.83
N ASN A 215 5.01 6.11 10.09
CA ASN A 215 4.27 6.69 11.22
C ASN A 215 4.30 8.22 11.14
N ALA A 216 5.40 8.79 10.64
CA ALA A 216 5.52 10.22 10.33
C ALA A 216 4.39 10.76 9.43
N VAL A 217 3.77 9.91 8.60
CA VAL A 217 2.60 10.27 7.78
C VAL A 217 1.30 9.83 8.44
N PHE A 218 1.22 8.58 8.94
CA PHE A 218 -0.03 8.03 9.45
C PHE A 218 -0.54 8.68 10.74
N LEU A 219 0.34 9.09 11.65
CA LEU A 219 -0.07 9.73 12.90
C LEU A 219 -0.76 11.08 12.66
N PRO A 220 -0.15 12.05 11.94
CA PRO A 220 -0.83 13.31 11.64
C PRO A 220 -2.02 13.14 10.69
N LEU A 221 -2.00 12.13 9.82
CA LEU A 221 -3.17 11.78 9.01
C LEU A 221 -4.32 11.28 9.87
N GLY A 222 -4.05 10.42 10.85
CA GLY A 222 -5.03 9.90 11.81
C GLY A 222 -5.74 11.04 12.52
N GLU A 223 -4.99 12.06 12.99
CA GLU A 223 -5.56 13.25 13.61
C GLU A 223 -6.52 14.03 12.68
N ARG A 224 -6.16 14.16 11.40
CA ARG A 224 -7.06 14.80 10.42
C ARG A 224 -8.32 13.98 10.18
N ILE A 225 -8.21 12.66 10.14
CA ILE A 225 -9.34 11.77 9.92
C ILE A 225 -10.29 11.81 11.13
N VAL A 226 -9.79 11.68 12.35
CA VAL A 226 -10.66 11.74 13.54
C VAL A 226 -11.27 13.13 13.70
N ALA A 227 -10.58 14.21 13.35
CA ALA A 227 -11.16 15.55 13.28
C ALA A 227 -12.30 15.63 12.25
N ALA A 228 -12.13 15.06 11.06
CA ALA A 228 -13.18 14.98 10.04
C ALA A 228 -14.36 14.08 10.46
N LEU A 229 -14.10 13.05 11.28
CA LEU A 229 -15.14 12.28 11.96
C LEU A 229 -15.81 13.04 13.11
N GLY A 230 -15.27 14.20 13.51
CA GLY A 230 -15.75 15.07 14.59
C GLY A 230 -15.35 14.63 16.00
N ALA A 231 -14.24 13.90 16.12
CA ALA A 231 -13.60 13.48 17.36
C ALA A 231 -12.12 13.92 17.39
N PRO A 232 -11.82 15.23 17.29
CA PRO A 232 -10.44 15.71 17.24
C PRO A 232 -9.64 15.30 18.49
N GLY A 233 -8.36 14.98 18.34
CA GLY A 233 -7.47 14.58 19.44
C GLY A 233 -7.67 13.15 19.94
N THR A 234 -8.32 12.30 19.15
CA THR A 234 -8.58 10.89 19.50
C THR A 234 -7.83 9.89 18.62
N ALA A 235 -6.87 10.36 17.80
CA ALA A 235 -6.04 9.44 17.04
C ALA A 235 -5.15 8.62 17.99
N VAL A 236 -4.82 7.41 17.56
CA VAL A 236 -4.07 6.45 18.36
C VAL A 236 -2.70 6.24 17.76
N ASP A 237 -1.66 6.32 18.59
CA ASP A 237 -0.37 5.75 18.25
C ASP A 237 -0.40 4.26 18.59
N PRO A 238 -0.28 3.35 17.60
CA PRO A 238 -0.27 1.92 17.86
C PRO A 238 0.99 1.44 18.61
N GLY A 239 1.94 2.32 18.91
CA GLY A 239 3.16 2.02 19.65
C GLY A 239 4.15 1.15 18.86
N ARG A 240 3.94 1.02 17.55
CA ARG A 240 4.75 0.19 16.65
C ARG A 240 4.79 0.74 15.22
N PRO A 241 5.81 0.38 14.43
CA PRO A 241 5.86 0.70 13.00
C PRO A 241 4.65 0.21 12.20
N ILE A 242 4.04 1.12 11.44
CA ILE A 242 2.87 0.87 10.57
C ILE A 242 3.33 0.44 9.16
N LEU A 243 2.63 -0.51 8.52
CA LEU A 243 3.02 -1.07 7.20
C LEU A 243 4.49 -1.54 7.13
N ALA A 244 5.02 -2.06 8.23
CA ALA A 244 6.43 -2.44 8.37
C ALA A 244 6.78 -3.85 7.86
N GLY A 245 5.83 -4.58 7.27
CA GLY A 245 6.03 -5.94 6.79
C GLY A 245 7.05 -6.06 5.64
N VAL A 246 7.21 -5.00 4.84
CA VAL A 246 8.26 -4.90 3.83
C VAL A 246 8.84 -3.49 3.89
N GLN A 247 10.16 -3.38 3.96
CA GLN A 247 10.89 -2.13 3.87
C GLN A 247 11.98 -2.26 2.81
N ALA A 248 12.01 -1.28 1.91
CA ALA A 248 12.96 -1.26 0.81
C ALA A 248 14.34 -0.78 1.26
N PRO A 249 15.39 -1.07 0.48
CA PRO A 249 16.69 -0.44 0.63
C PRO A 249 16.59 1.08 0.68
N LEU A 250 17.39 1.70 1.53
CA LEU A 250 17.58 3.15 1.59
C LEU A 250 18.99 3.47 1.06
N GLU A 251 19.06 3.99 -0.16
CA GLU A 251 20.31 4.18 -0.87
C GLU A 251 21.14 5.35 -0.29
N PRO A 252 22.49 5.26 -0.24
CA PRO A 252 23.34 6.33 0.30
C PRO A 252 23.13 7.70 -0.34
N TRP A 253 22.93 7.75 -1.65
CA TRP A 253 22.70 8.99 -2.39
C TRP A 253 21.30 9.57 -2.15
N VAL A 254 20.34 8.76 -1.67
CA VAL A 254 19.03 9.27 -1.21
C VAL A 254 19.16 9.88 0.19
N VAL A 255 19.92 9.23 1.08
CA VAL A 255 20.25 9.78 2.41
C VAL A 255 20.91 11.14 2.26
N GLU A 256 21.92 11.24 1.41
CA GLU A 256 22.63 12.50 1.12
C GLU A 256 21.71 13.55 0.47
N ALA A 257 20.88 13.18 -0.51
CA ALA A 257 20.01 14.12 -1.21
C ALA A 257 18.99 14.82 -0.30
N TRP A 258 18.62 14.19 0.82
CA TRP A 258 17.64 14.71 1.77
C TRP A 258 18.24 15.10 3.13
N ASP A 259 19.55 14.93 3.31
CA ASP A 259 20.22 15.12 4.61
C ASP A 259 19.52 14.35 5.74
N LEU A 260 19.22 13.06 5.50
CA LEU A 260 18.46 12.25 6.45
C LEU A 260 19.29 11.91 7.68
N ASP A 261 18.68 12.04 8.85
CA ASP A 261 19.18 11.44 10.10
C ASP A 261 18.91 9.92 10.12
N ALA A 262 19.53 9.21 9.18
CA ALA A 262 19.44 7.77 9.05
C ALA A 262 20.63 7.20 8.29
N GLU A 263 21.12 6.05 8.74
CA GLU A 263 22.12 5.29 7.99
C GLU A 263 21.51 4.67 6.72
N PRO A 264 22.26 4.62 5.60
CA PRO A 264 21.82 3.90 4.43
C PRO A 264 21.66 2.40 4.73
N ARG A 265 20.72 1.78 4.04
CA ARG A 265 20.40 0.36 4.18
C ARG A 265 20.38 -0.30 2.82
N ARG A 266 21.32 -1.22 2.59
CA ARG A 266 21.40 -1.99 1.33
C ARG A 266 20.29 -3.02 1.20
N ASP A 267 19.97 -3.72 2.28
CA ASP A 267 19.10 -4.90 2.23
C ASP A 267 17.63 -4.53 2.43
N TRP A 268 16.75 -5.37 1.89
CA TRP A 268 15.33 -5.33 2.24
C TRP A 268 15.14 -5.80 3.68
N ILE A 269 14.05 -5.34 4.30
CA ILE A 269 13.53 -5.93 5.54
C ILE A 269 12.18 -6.54 5.19
N VAL A 270 12.02 -7.85 5.36
CA VAL A 270 10.78 -8.59 5.09
C VAL A 270 10.39 -9.35 6.35
N ALA A 271 9.20 -9.07 6.89
CA ALA A 271 8.72 -9.61 8.15
C ALA A 271 9.69 -9.41 9.35
N GLY A 272 10.55 -8.39 9.28
CA GLY A 272 11.58 -8.10 10.29
C GLY A 272 12.96 -8.67 9.97
N ASP A 273 13.05 -9.61 9.02
CA ASP A 273 14.31 -10.24 8.63
C ASP A 273 14.99 -9.50 7.48
N ARG A 274 16.33 -9.49 7.50
CA ARG A 274 17.12 -8.93 6.41
C ARG A 274 17.10 -9.87 5.20
N LEU A 275 16.72 -9.32 4.05
CA LEU A 275 16.76 -9.99 2.77
C LEU A 275 17.71 -9.25 1.82
N ASP A 276 18.72 -9.96 1.37
CA ASP A 276 19.78 -9.43 0.52
C ASP A 276 19.23 -8.87 -0.81
N ALA A 277 19.65 -7.64 -1.16
CA ALA A 277 19.16 -6.96 -2.36
C ALA A 277 19.61 -7.62 -3.67
N ASP A 278 20.80 -8.23 -3.71
CA ASP A 278 21.28 -8.94 -4.90
C ASP A 278 20.48 -10.23 -5.13
N THR A 279 20.10 -10.91 -4.05
CA THR A 279 19.21 -12.07 -4.08
C THR A 279 17.84 -11.72 -4.67
N VAL A 280 17.27 -10.58 -4.28
CA VAL A 280 16.01 -10.06 -4.85
C VAL A 280 16.17 -9.75 -6.34
N ALA A 281 17.22 -8.99 -6.70
CA ALA A 281 17.48 -8.62 -8.09
C ALA A 281 17.64 -9.85 -8.99
N GLU A 282 18.36 -10.88 -8.53
CA GLU A 282 18.56 -12.12 -9.28
C GLU A 282 17.27 -12.94 -9.45
N ALA A 283 16.43 -13.00 -8.40
CA ALA A 283 15.12 -13.63 -8.51
C ALA A 283 14.22 -12.89 -9.52
N HIS A 284 14.26 -11.56 -9.52
CA HIS A 284 13.49 -10.73 -10.45
C HIS A 284 14.00 -10.86 -11.89
N ARG A 285 15.32 -10.92 -12.11
CA ARG A 285 15.88 -11.18 -13.46
C ARG A 285 15.37 -12.49 -14.04
N ARG A 286 15.41 -13.58 -13.26
CA ARG A 286 14.89 -14.88 -13.69
C ARG A 286 13.40 -14.81 -14.01
N TRP A 287 12.62 -14.17 -13.14
CA TRP A 287 11.19 -13.97 -13.36
C TRP A 287 10.90 -13.15 -14.63
N TYR A 288 11.67 -12.09 -14.91
CA TYR A 288 11.51 -11.29 -16.14
C TYR A 288 11.78 -12.07 -17.42
N VAL A 289 12.73 -13.02 -17.40
CA VAL A 289 12.99 -13.93 -18.54
C VAL A 289 11.78 -14.81 -18.82
N GLU A 290 11.10 -15.26 -17.78
CA GLU A 290 9.88 -16.08 -17.87
C GLU A 290 8.64 -15.24 -18.24
N HIS A 291 8.69 -13.92 -18.03
CA HIS A 291 7.56 -12.99 -18.22
C HIS A 291 7.88 -11.82 -19.18
N PRO A 292 8.26 -12.07 -20.45
CA PRO A 292 8.65 -11.00 -21.38
C PRO A 292 7.50 -10.02 -21.72
N ALA A 293 6.24 -10.49 -21.65
CA ALA A 293 5.07 -9.63 -21.82
C ALA A 293 4.94 -8.61 -20.68
N PHE A 294 5.26 -9.01 -19.45
CA PHE A 294 5.34 -8.10 -18.31
C PHE A 294 6.40 -7.02 -18.57
N VAL A 295 7.61 -7.43 -18.94
CA VAL A 295 8.73 -6.50 -19.19
C VAL A 295 8.34 -5.45 -20.22
N SER A 296 7.76 -5.88 -21.34
CA SER A 296 7.32 -4.99 -22.43
C SER A 296 6.30 -3.96 -21.95
N ALA A 297 5.24 -4.40 -21.27
CA ALA A 297 4.19 -3.52 -20.76
C ALA A 297 4.67 -2.59 -19.63
N ALA A 298 5.55 -3.09 -18.76
CA ALA A 298 6.12 -2.31 -17.67
C ALA A 298 7.04 -1.21 -18.20
N VAL A 299 7.86 -1.50 -19.21
CA VAL A 299 8.72 -0.51 -19.88
C VAL A 299 7.89 0.57 -20.58
N GLU A 300 6.83 0.18 -21.29
CA GLU A 300 5.91 1.15 -21.92
C GLU A 300 5.30 2.09 -20.88
N ARG A 301 4.79 1.54 -19.78
CA ARG A 301 4.22 2.31 -18.67
C ARG A 301 5.24 3.25 -18.02
N LEU A 302 6.51 2.84 -17.94
CA LEU A 302 7.58 3.58 -17.28
C LEU A 302 8.41 4.44 -18.24
N ALA A 303 8.05 4.50 -19.54
CA ALA A 303 8.84 5.20 -20.56
C ALA A 303 9.19 6.66 -20.18
N PRO A 304 8.29 7.48 -19.58
CA PRO A 304 8.65 8.83 -19.13
C PRO A 304 9.74 8.85 -18.05
N LEU A 305 9.74 7.89 -17.12
CA LEU A 305 10.77 7.77 -16.07
C LEU A 305 12.09 7.29 -16.66
N LEU A 306 12.05 6.23 -17.47
CA LEU A 306 13.21 5.68 -18.15
C LEU A 306 13.89 6.73 -19.04
N HIS A 307 13.13 7.57 -19.74
CA HIS A 307 13.69 8.65 -20.55
C HIS A 307 14.45 9.66 -19.69
N ARG A 308 13.88 10.08 -18.55
CA ARG A 308 14.52 11.03 -17.62
C ARG A 308 15.79 10.46 -16.98
N TRP A 309 15.81 9.17 -16.68
CA TRP A 309 16.93 8.53 -16.00
C TRP A 309 18.02 7.99 -16.93
N ARG A 310 17.85 8.10 -18.26
CA ARG A 310 18.92 7.77 -19.22
C ARG A 310 20.08 8.76 -19.18
N THR A 311 19.80 10.00 -18.80
CA THR A 311 20.72 11.14 -18.86
C THR A 311 21.03 11.72 -17.48
N ALA A 312 20.56 11.07 -16.42
CA ALA A 312 20.64 11.53 -15.04
C ALA A 312 21.98 11.18 -14.38
#